data_AF-A0A7J6QN41-F1
#
_entry.id   AF-A0A7J6QN41-F1
#
_cell.length_a   1.000
_cell.length_b   1.000
_cell.length_c   1.000
_cell.angle_alpha   90.00
_cell.angle_beta   90.00
_cell.angle_gamma   90.00
#
_symmetry.space_group_name_H-M   'P 1'
#
loop_
_entity.id
_entity.type
_entity.pdbx_description
1 polymer ?
#
loop_
_entity_poly.entity_id
_entity_poly.type
_entity_poly.pdbx_seq_one_letter_code
_entity_poly.pdbx_strand_id
1 'polypeptide(L)'
;MVGAYLAPLGYLFQDLVMTPLLLWAISMARPARTLAAVAPEGSLLGPAMITASTLTVIILTLVLLTAIGILYLHDGESWFARFDDEGSDIHEWQKRSDNFEAALTWVWMSWATIDTAVCYSYGHVNRRAV
;
A
#
# COMPACT_ATOMS: atom_id res chain seq x y z
N MET A 1 21.92 3.60 -5.76
CA MET A 1 20.87 3.68 -4.73
C MET A 1 19.98 2.44 -4.81
N VAL A 2 19.86 1.70 -3.72
CA VAL A 2 18.80 0.68 -3.59
C VAL A 2 17.47 1.41 -3.55
N GLY A 3 16.67 1.28 -4.60
CA GLY A 3 15.34 1.87 -4.66
C GLY A 3 14.32 0.76 -4.86
N ALA A 4 13.30 0.72 -4.00
CA ALA A 4 12.07 0.04 -4.34
C ALA A 4 11.42 0.83 -5.49
N TYR A 5 11.49 0.30 -6.72
CA TYR A 5 10.91 0.94 -7.89
C TYR A 5 9.51 0.41 -8.12
N LEU A 6 8.56 1.31 -8.36
CA LEU A 6 7.24 0.89 -8.81
C LEU A 6 7.21 0.97 -10.34
N ALA A 7 6.79 -0.11 -10.98
CA ALA A 7 6.57 -0.10 -12.42
C ALA A 7 5.54 0.99 -12.78
N PRO A 8 5.80 1.89 -13.75
CA PRO A 8 4.91 3.03 -14.00
C PRO A 8 3.48 2.64 -14.39
N LEU A 9 3.30 1.56 -15.16
CA LEU A 9 1.96 1.04 -15.47
C LEU A 9 1.25 0.49 -14.23
N GLY A 10 2.00 -0.12 -13.30
CA GLY A 10 1.46 -0.53 -12.00
C GLY A 10 0.98 0.68 -11.21
N TYR A 11 1.81 1.72 -11.09
CA TYR A 11 1.41 2.97 -10.43
C TYR A 11 0.12 3.55 -11.02
N LEU A 12 0.02 3.64 -12.35
CA LEU A 12 -1.20 4.13 -13.02
C LEU A 12 -2.41 3.24 -12.76
N PHE A 13 -2.24 1.92 -12.73
CA PHE A 13 -3.32 0.99 -12.38
C PHE A 13 -3.80 1.18 -10.93
N GLN A 14 -2.85 1.40 -10.01
CA GLN A 14 -3.16 1.69 -8.61
C GLN A 14 -4.03 2.94 -8.48
N ASP A 15 -3.61 4.02 -9.10
CA ASP A 15 -4.23 5.35 -8.97
C ASP A 15 -5.54 5.46 -9.74
N LEU A 16 -5.59 4.93 -10.97
CA LEU A 16 -6.72 5.13 -11.87
C LEU A 16 -7.79 4.05 -11.78
N VAL A 17 -7.45 2.86 -11.27
CA VAL A 17 -8.36 1.71 -11.23
C VAL A 17 -8.60 1.24 -9.81
N MET A 18 -7.57 0.77 -9.11
CA MET A 18 -7.74 0.15 -7.79
C MET A 18 -8.29 1.14 -6.75
N THR A 19 -7.59 2.25 -6.55
CA THR A 19 -7.94 3.26 -5.54
C THR A 19 -9.36 3.80 -5.72
N PRO A 20 -9.78 4.27 -6.91
CA PRO A 20 -11.13 4.80 -7.08
C PRO A 20 -12.21 3.73 -6.92
N LEU A 21 -11.99 2.49 -7.36
CA LEU A 21 -12.95 1.41 -7.17
C LEU A 21 -13.14 1.05 -5.69
N LEU A 22 -12.04 0.97 -4.94
CA LEU A 22 -12.08 0.67 -3.50
C LEU A 22 -12.70 1.83 -2.71
N LEU A 23 -12.34 3.08 -3.02
CA LEU A 23 -12.97 4.26 -2.41
C LEU A 23 -14.46 4.34 -2.75
N TRP A 24 -14.84 4.04 -3.99
CA TRP A 24 -16.24 3.96 -4.39
C TRP A 24 -16.98 2.89 -3.59
N ALA A 25 -16.41 1.70 -3.44
CA ALA A 25 -16.99 0.65 -2.60
C ALA A 25 -17.17 1.11 -1.15
N ILE A 26 -16.15 1.70 -0.53
CA ILE A 26 -16.22 2.22 0.85
C ILE A 26 -17.30 3.30 0.99
N SER A 27 -17.49 4.15 -0.03
CA SER A 27 -18.51 5.20 -0.01
C SER A 27 -19.95 4.67 -0.03
N MET A 28 -20.17 3.42 -0.46
CA MET A 28 -21.49 2.77 -0.45
C MET A 28 -21.89 2.23 0.93
N ALA A 29 -21.07 2.41 1.97
CA ALA A 29 -21.36 1.98 3.33
C ALA A 29 -22.65 2.63 3.86
N ARG A 30 -23.58 1.80 4.32
CA ARG A 30 -24.85 2.27 4.91
C ARG A 30 -24.68 2.61 6.39
N PRO A 31 -25.46 3.55 6.94
CA PRO A 31 -25.42 3.85 8.36
C PRO A 31 -25.82 2.65 9.23
N ALA A 32 -25.34 2.65 10.47
CA ALA A 32 -25.74 1.68 11.48
C ALA A 32 -27.27 1.70 11.71
N ARG A 33 -27.84 0.58 12.16
CA ARG A 33 -29.29 0.50 12.47
C ARG A 33 -29.67 1.21 13.75
N THR A 34 -28.71 1.41 14.64
CA THR A 34 -28.88 1.94 15.99
C THR A 34 -27.98 3.14 16.17
N LEU A 35 -28.40 4.08 17.02
CA LEU A 35 -27.59 5.24 17.37
C LEU A 35 -26.38 4.80 18.20
N ALA A 36 -25.21 5.32 17.85
CA ALA A 36 -23.97 5.11 18.60
C ALA A 36 -24.00 5.90 19.92
N ALA A 37 -23.38 5.36 20.98
CA ALA A 37 -23.20 6.07 22.24
C ALA A 37 -22.15 7.19 22.16
N VAL A 38 -21.27 7.15 21.15
CA VAL A 38 -20.16 8.08 20.94
C VAL A 38 -20.33 8.76 19.59
N ALA A 39 -20.17 10.07 19.55
CA ALA A 39 -20.20 10.82 18.30
C ALA A 39 -18.99 10.46 17.41
N PRO A 40 -19.14 10.44 16.08
CA PRO A 40 -18.01 10.26 15.17
C PRO A 40 -17.02 11.41 15.28
N GLU A 41 -15.76 11.13 14.92
CA GLU A 41 -14.73 12.16 14.81
C GLU A 41 -15.11 13.17 13.72
N GLY A 42 -15.18 14.45 14.09
CA GLY A 42 -15.68 15.52 13.21
C GLY A 42 -14.64 16.09 12.22
N SER A 43 -13.38 15.65 12.32
CA SER A 43 -12.28 16.09 11.46
C SER A 43 -11.67 14.90 10.74
N LEU A 44 -11.37 15.07 9.45
CA LEU A 44 -10.68 14.05 8.65
C LEU A 44 -9.26 13.79 9.19
N LEU A 45 -8.59 14.83 9.68
CA LEU A 45 -7.26 14.75 10.29
C LEU A 45 -7.37 14.80 11.81
N GLY A 46 -8.39 14.14 12.36
CA GLY A 46 -8.53 14.00 13.79
C GLY A 46 -7.49 13.05 14.39
N PRO A 47 -7.28 13.11 15.72
CA PRO A 47 -6.30 12.26 16.41
C PRO A 47 -6.46 10.76 16.11
N ALA A 48 -7.69 10.22 16.08
CA ALA A 48 -7.87 8.79 15.87
C ALA A 48 -7.48 8.38 14.44
N MET A 49 -7.85 9.18 13.44
CA MET A 49 -7.43 8.96 12.06
C MET A 49 -5.91 9.10 11.87
N ILE A 50 -5.27 10.11 12.48
CA ILE A 50 -3.81 10.30 12.40
C ILE A 50 -3.09 9.10 13.04
N THR A 51 -3.50 8.68 14.23
CA THR A 51 -2.88 7.52 14.90
C THR A 51 -3.05 6.25 14.08
N ALA A 52 -4.26 5.98 13.58
CA ALA A 52 -4.52 4.80 12.75
C ALA A 52 -3.68 4.81 11.46
N SER A 53 -3.72 5.91 10.70
CA SER A 53 -2.96 6.03 9.45
C SER A 53 -1.44 5.95 9.66
N THR A 54 -0.92 6.58 10.71
CA THR A 54 0.51 6.52 11.07
C THR A 54 0.92 5.08 11.38
N LEU A 55 0.14 4.37 12.19
CA LEU A 55 0.41 2.98 12.53
C LEU A 55 0.38 2.09 11.28
N THR A 56 -0.61 2.27 10.40
CA THR A 56 -0.71 1.56 9.12
C THR A 56 0.55 1.78 8.27
N VAL A 57 0.99 3.04 8.09
CA VAL A 57 2.20 3.35 7.32
C VAL A 57 3.45 2.69 7.91
N ILE A 58 3.61 2.75 9.25
CA ILE A 58 4.75 2.12 9.92
C ILE A 58 4.76 0.61 9.68
N ILE A 59 3.63 -0.06 9.92
CA ILE A 59 3.52 -1.52 9.75
C ILE A 59 3.81 -1.91 8.30
N LEU A 60 3.18 -1.25 7.33
CA LEU A 60 3.36 -1.56 5.92
C LEU A 60 4.82 -1.35 5.48
N THR A 61 5.46 -0.28 5.97
CA THR A 61 6.88 -0.02 5.68
C THR A 61 7.78 -1.11 6.27
N LEU A 62 7.52 -1.55 7.52
CA LEU A 62 8.29 -2.64 8.14
C LEU A 62 8.13 -3.96 7.38
N VAL A 63 6.93 -4.25 6.87
CA VAL A 63 6.71 -5.43 6.02
C VAL A 63 7.51 -5.34 4.73
N LEU A 64 7.51 -4.18 4.05
CA LEU A 64 8.31 -3.98 2.83
C LEU A 64 9.80 -4.15 3.08
N LEU A 65 10.32 -3.49 4.13
CA LEU A 65 11.73 -3.57 4.49
C LEU A 65 12.15 -5.00 4.84
N THR A 66 11.28 -5.75 5.51
CA THR A 66 11.52 -7.16 5.83
C THR A 66 11.54 -8.01 4.56
N ALA A 67 10.59 -7.79 3.63
CA ALA A 67 10.53 -8.52 2.36
C ALA A 67 11.76 -8.25 1.49
N ILE A 68 12.18 -6.97 1.36
CA ILE A 68 13.41 -6.59 0.66
C ILE A 68 14.64 -7.16 1.37
N GLY A 69 14.65 -7.13 2.71
CA GLY A 69 15.73 -7.71 3.51
C GLY A 69 15.90 -9.20 3.26
N ILE A 70 14.80 -9.97 3.23
CA ILE A 70 14.82 -11.40 2.89
C ILE A 70 15.32 -11.59 1.46
N LEU A 71 14.82 -10.81 0.50
CA LEU A 71 15.26 -10.90 -0.89
C LEU A 71 16.78 -10.69 -1.02
N TYR A 72 17.32 -9.72 -0.28
CA TYR A 72 18.75 -9.40 -0.33
C TYR A 72 19.63 -10.41 0.41
N LEU A 73 19.09 -11.19 1.35
CA LEU A 73 19.81 -12.33 1.91
C LEU A 73 20.04 -13.44 0.88
N HIS A 74 19.27 -13.45 -0.20
CA HIS A 74 19.41 -14.40 -1.32
C HIS A 74 20.20 -13.82 -2.51
N ASP A 75 20.86 -12.67 -2.35
CA ASP A 75 21.70 -12.09 -3.40
C ASP A 75 22.87 -13.03 -3.75
N GLY A 76 22.99 -13.39 -5.03
CA GLY A 76 23.97 -14.36 -5.54
C GLY A 76 23.45 -15.78 -5.72
N GLU A 77 22.17 -16.04 -5.40
CA GLU A 77 21.50 -17.29 -5.78
C GLU A 77 21.22 -17.35 -7.27
N SER A 78 21.11 -18.57 -7.82
CA SER A 78 20.88 -18.78 -9.27
C SER A 78 19.61 -18.14 -9.85
N TRP A 79 18.64 -17.81 -8.99
CA TRP A 79 17.34 -17.25 -9.37
C TRP A 79 17.20 -15.75 -9.07
N PHE A 80 18.13 -15.15 -8.33
CA PHE A 80 18.07 -13.74 -7.94
C PHE A 80 19.43 -13.07 -8.10
N ALA A 81 19.43 -12.04 -8.95
CA ALA A 81 20.53 -11.10 -9.05
C ALA A 81 19.97 -9.71 -8.75
N ARG A 82 20.57 -9.05 -7.78
CA ARG A 82 20.18 -7.69 -7.42
C ARG A 82 20.39 -6.72 -8.57
N PHE A 83 19.48 -5.75 -8.70
CA PHE A 83 19.64 -4.68 -9.68
C PHE A 83 20.85 -3.78 -9.36
N ASP A 84 21.77 -3.66 -10.31
CA ASP A 84 22.93 -2.78 -10.20
C ASP A 84 22.57 -1.36 -10.68
N ASP A 85 22.51 -0.43 -9.73
CA ASP A 85 22.17 0.97 -10.00
C ASP A 85 23.40 1.82 -10.36
N GLU A 86 24.63 1.30 -10.26
CA GLU A 86 25.84 2.10 -10.50
C GLU A 86 26.03 2.47 -11.98
N GLY A 87 25.45 1.70 -12.90
CA GLY A 87 25.54 1.94 -14.35
C GLY A 87 24.28 2.50 -15.02
N SER A 88 23.19 2.74 -14.28
CA SER A 88 21.89 3.11 -14.88
C SER A 88 21.55 4.58 -14.60
N ASP A 89 21.16 5.33 -15.64
CA ASP A 89 20.65 6.70 -15.46
C ASP A 89 19.25 6.65 -14.83
N ILE A 90 18.88 7.67 -14.06
CA ILE A 90 17.55 7.79 -13.43
C ILE A 90 16.43 7.88 -14.49
N HIS A 91 16.77 8.39 -15.68
CA HIS A 91 15.86 8.48 -16.80
C HIS A 91 15.54 7.13 -17.45
N GLU A 92 16.36 6.10 -17.22
CA GLU A 92 16.13 4.74 -17.73
C GLU A 92 15.18 3.94 -16.81
N TRP A 93 14.03 4.54 -16.49
CA TRP A 93 13.01 3.96 -15.60
C TRP A 93 12.55 2.57 -16.02
N GLN A 94 12.60 2.26 -17.32
CA GLN A 94 12.25 0.95 -17.88
C GLN A 94 13.17 -0.16 -17.32
N LYS A 95 14.49 0.07 -17.32
CA LYS A 95 15.47 -0.88 -16.78
C LYS A 95 15.31 -1.05 -15.27
N ARG A 96 15.01 0.05 -14.57
CA ARG A 96 14.75 0.05 -13.12
C ARG A 96 13.46 -0.67 -12.74
N SER A 97 12.52 -0.81 -13.68
CA SER A 97 11.26 -1.56 -13.47
C SER A 97 11.33 -3.04 -13.87
N ASP A 98 12.34 -3.43 -14.65
CA ASP A 98 12.52 -4.80 -15.14
C ASP A 98 13.41 -5.60 -14.20
N ASN A 99 12.98 -5.70 -12.93
CA ASN A 99 13.68 -6.46 -11.90
C ASN A 99 12.70 -7.05 -10.87
N PHE A 100 13.22 -7.95 -10.03
CA PHE A 100 12.42 -8.65 -9.04
C PHE A 100 11.98 -7.71 -7.91
N GLU A 101 12.80 -6.73 -7.56
CA GLU A 101 12.48 -5.72 -6.55
C GLU A 101 11.25 -4.90 -6.93
N ALA A 102 11.09 -4.56 -8.21
CA ALA A 102 9.96 -3.79 -8.71
C ALA A 102 8.67 -4.59 -8.71
N ALA A 103 8.73 -5.86 -9.11
CA ALA A 103 7.60 -6.77 -8.99
C ALA A 103 7.17 -6.98 -7.53
N LEU A 104 8.13 -7.17 -6.62
CA LEU A 104 7.86 -7.29 -5.18
C LEU A 104 7.21 -6.03 -4.61
N THR A 105 7.74 -4.85 -4.96
CA THR A 105 7.19 -3.56 -4.52
C THR A 105 5.77 -3.36 -5.03
N TRP A 106 5.49 -3.76 -6.27
CA TRP A 106 4.15 -3.73 -6.85
C TRP A 106 3.16 -4.62 -6.10
N VAL A 107 3.54 -5.87 -5.82
CA VAL A 107 2.71 -6.82 -5.05
C VAL A 107 2.45 -6.29 -3.65
N TRP A 108 3.48 -5.78 -2.97
CA TRP A 108 3.35 -5.17 -1.65
C TRP A 108 2.37 -3.99 -1.67
N MET A 109 2.50 -3.07 -2.63
CA MET A 109 1.63 -1.89 -2.73
C MET A 109 0.17 -2.26 -3.03
N SER A 110 -0.03 -3.27 -3.90
CA SER A 110 -1.35 -3.83 -4.20
C SER A 110 -2.00 -4.42 -2.95
N TRP A 111 -1.27 -5.28 -2.24
CA TRP A 111 -1.74 -5.89 -0.98
C TRP A 111 -2.04 -4.83 0.07
N ALA A 112 -1.12 -3.90 0.31
CA ALA A 112 -1.26 -2.82 1.27
C ALA A 112 -2.53 -1.99 1.03
N THR A 113 -2.84 -1.72 -0.23
CA THR A 113 -4.01 -0.91 -0.59
C THR A 113 -5.32 -1.66 -0.38
N ILE A 114 -5.37 -2.96 -0.73
CA ILE A 114 -6.55 -3.80 -0.46
C ILE A 114 -6.76 -3.96 1.05
N ASP A 115 -5.70 -4.28 1.79
CA ASP A 115 -5.76 -4.49 3.24
C ASP A 115 -6.26 -3.23 3.96
N THR A 116 -5.71 -2.07 3.58
CA THR A 116 -6.13 -0.77 4.10
C THR A 116 -7.61 -0.49 3.76
N ALA A 117 -8.03 -0.77 2.53
CA ALA A 117 -9.42 -0.58 2.12
C ALA A 117 -10.39 -1.47 2.91
N VAL A 118 -10.02 -2.73 3.17
CA VAL A 118 -10.80 -3.68 3.99
C VAL A 118 -10.85 -3.21 5.45
N CYS A 119 -9.71 -2.82 6.02
CA CYS A 119 -9.67 -2.28 7.38
C CYS A 119 -10.59 -1.07 7.55
N TYR A 120 -10.59 -0.16 6.57
CA TYR A 120 -11.50 0.98 6.54
C TYR A 120 -12.91 0.65 6.07
N SER A 121 -13.22 -0.57 5.61
CA SER A 121 -14.60 -0.94 5.25
C SER A 121 -15.42 -1.34 6.48
N TYR A 122 -14.79 -1.87 7.55
CA TYR A 122 -15.48 -2.47 8.69
C TYR A 122 -16.45 -1.55 9.46
N GLY A 123 -16.41 -0.23 9.24
CA GLY A 123 -17.50 0.68 9.61
C GLY A 123 -17.73 0.96 11.10
N HIS A 124 -17.19 0.10 11.96
CA HIS A 124 -17.23 0.18 13.41
C HIS A 124 -18.65 0.49 13.93
N VAL A 125 -18.79 1.45 14.83
CA VAL A 125 -20.03 1.75 15.55
C VAL A 125 -21.02 2.59 14.71
N ASN A 126 -20.52 3.33 13.71
CA ASN A 126 -21.30 4.37 13.02
C ASN A 126 -21.85 3.95 11.65
N ARG A 127 -21.20 3.00 10.97
CA ARG A 127 -21.63 2.49 9.65
C ARG A 127 -21.48 0.98 9.59
N ARG A 128 -22.22 0.35 8.68
CA ARG A 128 -22.11 -1.09 8.43
C ARG A 128 -20.87 -1.37 7.59
N ALA A 129 -20.31 -2.56 7.75
CA ALA A 129 -19.29 -3.07 6.85
C ALA A 129 -19.83 -3.16 5.42
N VAL A 130 -18.96 -2.89 4.44
CA VAL A 130 -19.18 -3.13 3.01
C VAL A 130 -18.54 -4.44 2.64
#